data_AF-A0A3L7ZIF5-F1
#
_entry.id   AF-A0A3L7ZIF5-F1
#
_cell.length_a   1.000
_cell.length_b   1.000
_cell.length_c   1.000
_cell.angle_alpha   90.00
_cell.angle_beta   90.00
_cell.angle_gamma   90.00
#
_symmetry.space_group_name_H-M   'P 1'
#
loop_
_entity.id
_entity.type
_entity.pdbx_description
1 polymer ?
#
loop_
_entity_poly.entity_id
_entity_poly.type
_entity_poly.pdbx_seq_one_letter_code
_entity_poly.pdbx_strand_id
1 'polypeptide(L)'
;MSTTINVVCYKSKVLKNNESPLMIRICKDRKMKYESIGISLDPKYWDFKANRPTSKCPNKEYIEKVITEKTKAYTDKILELKAMEREFTVTTLAEKVNNPVKLKTVGDVFLGYMERLSAEKRTGYMLSVKQVYNSLIKFNKHLNIYFPDIDTAWLRKYETWLRSNNIKENTIGIRFRTLRAIYNLAIEENIVKAEYYPFKKYKVSKLHEETAKRAITKEDINKVLSYQSSNPFTRLPIDLFTFSYFMGGINFVDMAYLTKDNIIDNRLIYSRRKTSKLIKLPLQPKAIELIHKYADPDNPYLFPILSTFHKTEQQQRNRIHKVISKVNDRLKAIGKELNLP
;
A
#
# COMPACT_ATOMS: atom_id res chain seq x y z
N MET A 1 30.74 -23.34 -16.33
CA MET A 1 30.15 -23.92 -17.56
C MET A 1 29.61 -22.80 -18.44
N SER A 2 29.91 -22.80 -19.74
CA SER A 2 29.50 -21.73 -20.65
C SER A 2 28.05 -21.89 -21.10
N THR A 3 27.25 -20.83 -20.97
CA THR A 3 25.92 -20.75 -21.58
C THR A 3 26.07 -20.44 -23.05
N THR A 4 25.43 -21.21 -23.93
CA THR A 4 25.45 -20.97 -25.38
C THR A 4 24.06 -20.61 -25.89
N ILE A 5 24.01 -19.66 -26.83
CA ILE A 5 22.80 -19.18 -27.49
C ILE A 5 23.02 -19.33 -28.98
N ASN A 6 22.10 -19.98 -29.68
CA ASN A 6 22.13 -20.10 -31.14
C ASN A 6 20.71 -20.00 -31.68
N VAL A 7 20.50 -19.36 -32.83
CA VAL A 7 19.23 -19.46 -33.56
C VAL A 7 19.29 -20.67 -34.49
N VAL A 8 18.23 -21.48 -34.50
CA VAL A 8 18.12 -22.68 -35.33
C VAL A 8 16.77 -22.73 -36.04
N CYS A 9 16.76 -23.28 -37.25
CA CYS A 9 15.52 -23.64 -37.95
C CYS A 9 14.98 -24.96 -37.38
N TYR A 10 13.79 -24.91 -36.75
CA TYR A 10 13.27 -26.01 -35.95
C TYR A 10 12.37 -26.95 -36.77
N LYS A 11 13.01 -27.88 -37.49
CA LYS A 11 12.32 -28.82 -38.41
C LYS A 11 11.28 -29.73 -37.76
N SER A 12 11.37 -29.96 -36.45
CA SER A 12 10.40 -30.79 -35.71
C SER A 12 9.00 -30.17 -35.64
N LYS A 13 8.83 -28.91 -36.07
CA LYS A 13 7.54 -28.22 -36.18
C LYS A 13 7.43 -27.53 -37.53
N VAL A 14 6.41 -27.89 -38.29
CA VAL A 14 6.05 -27.21 -39.55
C VAL A 14 4.75 -26.44 -39.31
N LEU A 15 4.71 -25.18 -39.74
CA LEU A 15 3.54 -24.30 -39.61
C LEU A 15 2.56 -24.55 -40.76
N LYS A 16 1.34 -24.00 -40.64
CA LYS A 16 0.28 -24.14 -41.67
C LYS A 16 0.69 -23.62 -43.05
N ASN A 17 1.65 -22.70 -43.11
CA ASN A 17 2.21 -22.15 -44.34
C ASN A 17 3.42 -22.95 -44.89
N ASN A 18 3.64 -24.18 -44.40
CA ASN A 18 4.76 -25.07 -44.75
C ASN A 18 6.16 -24.56 -44.37
N GLU A 19 6.25 -23.50 -43.59
CA GLU A 19 7.52 -23.00 -43.06
C GLU A 19 7.88 -23.64 -41.72
N SER A 20 9.17 -23.65 -41.38
CA SER A 20 9.65 -24.01 -40.05
C SER A 20 9.96 -22.75 -39.25
N PRO A 21 9.56 -22.68 -37.97
CA PRO A 21 9.85 -21.54 -37.13
C PRO A 21 11.36 -21.47 -36.83
N LEU A 22 11.89 -20.26 -36.77
CA LEU A 22 13.20 -20.02 -36.20
C LEU A 22 13.06 -19.94 -34.67
N MET A 23 13.94 -20.67 -33.98
CA MET A 23 13.93 -20.78 -32.53
C MET A 23 15.28 -20.38 -31.98
N ILE A 24 15.30 -19.55 -30.92
CA ILE A 24 16.50 -19.33 -30.13
C ILE A 24 16.67 -20.54 -29.19
N ARG A 25 17.79 -21.24 -29.35
CA ARG A 25 18.19 -22.40 -28.55
C ARG A 25 19.16 -21.94 -27.46
N ILE A 26 18.73 -22.09 -26.22
CA ILE A 26 19.49 -21.78 -25.02
C ILE A 26 20.00 -23.09 -24.42
N CYS A 27 21.31 -23.22 -24.24
CA CYS A 27 21.91 -24.39 -23.60
C CYS A 27 22.75 -23.98 -22.38
N LYS A 28 22.44 -24.57 -21.23
CA LYS A 28 23.20 -24.42 -19.97
C LYS A 28 23.09 -25.70 -19.16
N ASP A 29 24.22 -26.19 -18.63
CA ASP A 29 24.28 -27.36 -17.75
C ASP A 29 23.55 -28.60 -18.30
N ARG A 30 23.76 -28.89 -19.60
CA ARG A 30 23.11 -29.97 -20.37
C ARG A 30 21.58 -29.86 -20.50
N LYS A 31 20.97 -28.76 -20.04
CA LYS A 31 19.55 -28.44 -20.25
C LYS A 31 19.40 -27.52 -21.45
N MET A 32 18.41 -27.82 -22.29
CA MET A 32 18.09 -27.05 -23.49
C MET A 32 16.68 -26.47 -23.40
N LYS A 33 16.51 -25.25 -23.88
CA LYS A 33 15.19 -24.61 -24.08
C LYS A 33 15.15 -23.90 -25.43
N TYR A 34 14.01 -24.00 -26.10
CA TYR A 34 13.75 -23.37 -27.39
C TYR A 34 12.66 -22.33 -27.23
N GLU A 35 12.90 -21.12 -27.71
CA GLU A 35 11.92 -20.02 -27.72
C GLU A 35 11.75 -19.51 -29.15
N SER A 36 10.51 -19.27 -29.58
CA SER A 36 10.26 -18.75 -30.92
C SER A 36 10.75 -17.31 -31.04
N ILE A 37 11.46 -16.98 -32.12
CA ILE A 37 11.85 -15.59 -32.40
C ILE A 37 10.76 -14.82 -33.16
N GLY A 38 9.62 -15.45 -33.45
CA GLY A 38 8.45 -14.80 -34.07
C GLY A 38 8.45 -14.78 -35.60
N ILE A 39 9.43 -15.44 -36.23
CA ILE A 39 9.54 -15.58 -37.68
C ILE A 39 9.80 -17.04 -38.07
N SER A 40 9.41 -17.39 -39.30
CA SER A 40 9.58 -18.70 -39.90
C SER A 40 10.13 -18.55 -41.32
N LEU A 41 10.68 -19.64 -41.85
CA LEU A 41 11.11 -19.71 -43.25
C LEU A 41 11.03 -21.15 -43.76
N ASP A 42 10.98 -21.30 -45.08
CA ASP A 42 11.14 -22.60 -45.73
C ASP A 42 12.54 -23.15 -45.42
N PRO A 43 12.67 -24.37 -44.85
CA PRO A 43 13.95 -24.98 -44.51
C PRO A 43 14.99 -25.00 -45.64
N LYS A 44 14.58 -24.97 -46.91
CA LYS A 44 15.52 -24.90 -48.05
C LYS A 44 16.35 -23.60 -48.07
N TYR A 45 15.85 -22.55 -47.42
CA TYR A 45 16.53 -21.25 -47.31
C TYR A 45 17.37 -21.12 -46.05
N TRP A 46 17.56 -22.21 -45.27
CA TRP A 46 18.42 -22.22 -44.09
C TRP A 46 19.68 -23.06 -44.30
N ASP A 47 20.83 -22.49 -44.01
CA ASP A 47 22.09 -23.24 -43.90
C ASP A 47 22.18 -23.87 -42.50
N PHE A 48 21.97 -25.19 -42.42
CA PHE A 48 22.02 -25.94 -41.16
C PHE A 48 23.43 -26.12 -40.59
N LYS A 49 24.48 -25.98 -41.41
CA LYS A 49 25.86 -26.04 -40.93
C LYS A 49 26.26 -24.69 -40.32
N ALA A 50 25.93 -23.60 -41.01
CA ALA A 50 26.27 -22.25 -40.57
C ALA A 50 25.23 -21.61 -39.63
N ASN A 51 24.06 -22.23 -39.44
CA ASN A 51 22.91 -21.71 -38.68
C ASN A 51 22.52 -20.27 -39.07
N ARG A 52 22.38 -20.05 -40.39
CA ARG A 52 22.00 -18.74 -40.94
C ARG A 52 21.18 -18.89 -42.22
N PRO A 53 20.44 -17.86 -42.66
CA PRO A 53 19.78 -17.87 -43.95
C PRO A 53 20.78 -18.02 -45.10
N THR A 54 20.41 -18.75 -46.16
CA THR A 54 21.23 -18.88 -47.37
C THR A 54 21.19 -17.58 -48.19
N SER A 55 22.11 -17.45 -49.17
CA SER A 55 22.13 -16.29 -50.09
C SER A 55 20.85 -16.13 -50.91
N LYS A 56 20.09 -17.22 -51.10
CA LYS A 56 18.82 -17.24 -51.87
C LYS A 56 17.58 -17.00 -51.00
N CYS A 57 17.75 -16.73 -49.71
CA CYS A 57 16.64 -16.55 -48.77
C CYS A 57 15.89 -15.23 -49.06
N PRO A 58 14.56 -15.27 -49.27
CA PRO A 58 13.74 -14.06 -49.35
C PRO A 58 13.80 -13.27 -48.03
N ASN A 59 13.84 -11.94 -48.12
CA ASN A 59 13.92 -11.05 -46.94
C ASN A 59 15.08 -11.37 -45.99
N LYS A 60 16.20 -11.90 -46.52
CA LYS A 60 17.39 -12.28 -45.76
C LYS A 60 17.82 -11.22 -44.74
N GLU A 61 17.94 -9.97 -45.17
CA GLU A 61 18.39 -8.87 -44.31
C GLU A 61 17.47 -8.67 -43.10
N TYR A 62 16.15 -8.75 -43.30
CA TYR A 62 15.17 -8.66 -42.22
C TYR A 62 15.31 -9.84 -41.24
N ILE A 63 15.43 -11.06 -41.76
CA ILE A 63 15.60 -12.27 -40.93
C ILE A 63 16.89 -12.18 -40.12
N GLU A 64 18.01 -11.77 -40.74
CA GLU A 64 19.30 -11.58 -40.07
C GLU A 64 19.24 -10.49 -39.00
N LYS A 65 18.51 -9.39 -39.26
CA LYS A 65 18.27 -8.33 -38.27
C LYS A 65 17.52 -8.87 -37.05
N VAL A 66 16.42 -9.61 -37.24
CA VAL A 66 15.64 -10.20 -36.14
C VAL A 66 16.47 -11.21 -35.34
N ILE A 67 17.26 -12.05 -36.02
CA ILE A 67 18.20 -12.99 -35.39
C ILE A 67 19.19 -12.23 -34.50
N THR A 68 19.77 -11.14 -35.03
CA THR A 68 20.76 -10.32 -34.33
C THR A 68 20.16 -9.65 -33.09
N GLU A 69 19.00 -9.00 -33.23
CA GLU A 69 18.32 -8.32 -32.13
C GLU A 69 17.94 -9.30 -31.00
N LYS A 70 17.36 -10.46 -31.35
CA LYS A 70 17.00 -11.47 -30.36
C LYS A 70 18.23 -12.08 -29.69
N THR A 71 19.27 -12.42 -30.45
CA THR A 71 20.51 -12.96 -29.89
C THR A 71 21.18 -11.96 -28.95
N LYS A 72 21.18 -10.67 -29.31
CA LYS A 72 21.70 -9.59 -28.47
C LYS A 72 20.92 -9.47 -27.15
N ALA A 73 19.59 -9.44 -27.20
CA ALA A 73 18.76 -9.34 -25.98
C ALA A 73 19.06 -10.45 -24.95
N TYR A 74 19.23 -11.69 -25.42
CA TYR A 74 19.61 -12.80 -24.54
C TYR A 74 21.05 -12.70 -24.05
N THR A 75 21.98 -12.26 -24.90
CA THR A 75 23.40 -12.10 -24.55
C THR A 75 23.59 -11.00 -23.50
N ASP A 76 22.96 -9.84 -23.69
CA ASP A 76 22.99 -8.71 -22.75
C ASP A 76 22.43 -9.15 -21.39
N LYS A 77 21.33 -9.93 -21.37
CA LYS A 77 20.76 -10.42 -20.12
C LYS A 77 21.64 -11.46 -19.41
N ILE A 78 22.34 -12.31 -20.15
CA ILE A 78 23.34 -13.22 -19.56
C ILE A 78 24.48 -12.42 -18.93
N LEU A 79 24.98 -11.39 -19.62
CA LEU A 79 26.04 -10.54 -19.10
C LEU A 79 25.61 -9.83 -17.82
N GLU A 80 24.40 -9.27 -17.80
CA GLU A 80 23.80 -8.66 -16.60
C GLU A 80 23.74 -9.65 -15.42
N LEU A 81 23.22 -10.86 -15.64
CA LEU A 81 23.10 -11.87 -14.58
C LEU A 81 24.45 -12.35 -14.06
N LYS A 82 25.43 -12.51 -14.95
CA LYS A 82 26.81 -12.86 -14.58
C LYS A 82 27.49 -11.74 -13.77
N ALA A 83 27.32 -10.49 -14.19
CA ALA A 83 27.87 -9.33 -13.47
C ALA A 83 27.27 -9.17 -12.06
N MET A 84 26.04 -9.63 -11.86
CA MET A 84 25.37 -9.66 -10.55
C MET A 84 25.63 -10.94 -9.74
N GLU A 85 26.48 -11.86 -10.22
CA GLU A 85 26.74 -13.18 -9.60
C GLU A 85 25.46 -13.99 -9.33
N ARG A 86 24.41 -13.79 -10.13
CA ARG A 86 23.13 -14.47 -9.96
C ARG A 86 23.11 -15.76 -10.78
N GLU A 87 22.85 -16.87 -10.11
CA GLU A 87 22.50 -18.11 -10.83
C GLU A 87 21.20 -17.94 -11.61
N PHE A 88 21.12 -18.63 -12.75
CA PHE A 88 19.94 -18.67 -13.60
C PHE A 88 19.85 -20.01 -14.32
N THR A 89 18.63 -20.46 -14.60
CA THR A 89 18.36 -21.60 -15.48
C THR A 89 18.01 -21.11 -16.89
N VAL A 90 18.04 -22.01 -17.87
CA VAL A 90 17.55 -21.72 -19.23
C VAL A 90 16.10 -21.20 -19.23
N THR A 91 15.27 -21.69 -18.30
CA THR A 91 13.88 -21.26 -18.13
C THR A 91 13.80 -19.83 -17.62
N THR A 92 14.48 -19.51 -16.52
CA THR A 92 14.47 -18.17 -15.92
C THR A 92 15.09 -17.10 -16.83
N LEU A 93 16.07 -17.49 -17.67
CA LEU A 93 16.65 -16.59 -18.66
C LEU A 93 15.62 -16.24 -19.74
N ALA A 94 14.96 -17.25 -20.33
CA ALA A 94 13.90 -17.04 -21.30
C ALA A 94 12.75 -16.19 -20.74
N GLU A 95 12.32 -16.46 -19.51
CA GLU A 95 11.29 -15.66 -18.83
C GLU A 95 11.72 -14.20 -18.65
N LYS A 96 12.95 -13.93 -18.19
CA LYS A 96 13.45 -12.57 -17.98
C LYS A 96 13.64 -11.77 -19.28
N VAL A 97 13.87 -12.44 -20.41
CA VAL A 97 14.03 -11.79 -21.72
C VAL A 97 12.67 -11.57 -22.39
N ASN A 98 11.79 -12.58 -22.34
CA ASN A 98 10.47 -12.51 -22.98
C ASN A 98 9.46 -11.70 -22.18
N ASN A 99 9.60 -11.68 -20.85
CA ASN A 99 8.90 -10.79 -19.93
C ASN A 99 9.93 -9.84 -19.33
N PRO A 100 10.40 -8.83 -20.10
CA PRO A 100 11.26 -7.82 -19.52
C PRO A 100 10.53 -7.26 -18.31
N VAL A 101 11.20 -7.24 -17.15
CA VAL A 101 10.64 -6.66 -15.93
C VAL A 101 10.17 -5.27 -16.30
N LYS A 102 8.84 -5.08 -16.39
CA LYS A 102 8.27 -3.74 -16.53
C LYS A 102 8.83 -2.97 -15.35
N LEU A 103 9.61 -1.93 -15.62
CA LEU A 103 10.08 -1.04 -14.58
C LEU A 103 8.82 -0.54 -13.86
N LYS A 104 8.65 -0.94 -12.60
CA LYS A 104 7.50 -0.50 -11.81
C LYS A 104 7.66 1.00 -11.59
N THR A 105 6.65 1.75 -12.00
CA THR A 105 6.59 3.18 -11.74
C THR A 105 6.32 3.42 -10.26
N VAL A 106 6.51 4.66 -9.81
CA VAL A 106 6.12 5.06 -8.45
C VAL A 106 4.63 4.78 -8.24
N GLY A 107 3.78 5.04 -9.24
CA GLY A 107 2.36 4.72 -9.20
C GLY A 107 2.07 3.24 -8.95
N ASP A 108 2.75 2.35 -9.67
CA ASP A 108 2.57 0.90 -9.53
C ASP A 108 2.90 0.41 -8.12
N VAL A 109 3.99 0.91 -7.53
CA VAL A 109 4.38 0.53 -6.16
C VAL A 109 3.37 1.03 -5.13
N PHE A 110 2.84 2.24 -5.29
CA PHE A 110 1.76 2.74 -4.43
C PHE A 110 0.50 1.87 -4.54
N LEU A 111 0.06 1.53 -5.75
CA LEU A 111 -1.13 0.71 -5.98
C LEU A 111 -0.97 -0.69 -5.37
N GLY A 112 0.14 -1.37 -5.65
CA GLY A 112 0.44 -2.68 -5.07
C GLY A 112 0.55 -2.65 -3.54
N TYR A 113 1.12 -1.58 -2.97
CA TYR A 113 1.16 -1.44 -1.51
C TYR A 113 -0.23 -1.24 -0.90
N MET A 114 -1.10 -0.48 -1.55
CA MET A 114 -2.49 -0.30 -1.10
C MET A 114 -3.29 -1.62 -1.18
N GLU A 115 -3.10 -2.41 -2.24
CA GLU A 115 -3.71 -3.74 -2.38
C GLU A 115 -3.27 -4.67 -1.25
N ARG A 116 -1.96 -4.72 -0.96
CA ARG A 116 -1.42 -5.48 0.18
C ARG A 116 -2.06 -5.06 1.50
N LEU A 117 -2.11 -3.75 1.79
CA LEU A 117 -2.74 -3.26 3.02
C LEU A 117 -4.24 -3.57 3.10
N SER A 118 -4.94 -3.63 1.96
CA SER A 118 -6.34 -4.04 1.88
C SER A 118 -6.50 -5.51 2.23
N ALA A 119 -5.65 -6.39 1.67
CA ALA A 119 -5.64 -7.82 1.98
C ALA A 119 -5.33 -8.09 3.46
N GLU A 120 -4.43 -7.29 4.06
CA GLU A 120 -4.11 -7.33 5.50
C GLU A 120 -5.23 -6.74 6.40
N LYS A 121 -6.36 -6.29 5.84
CA LYS A 121 -7.45 -5.59 6.57
C LYS A 121 -6.99 -4.33 7.31
N ARG A 122 -5.92 -3.69 6.84
CA ARG A 122 -5.36 -2.44 7.40
C ARG A 122 -5.91 -1.21 6.69
N THR A 123 -7.22 -1.20 6.43
CA THR A 123 -7.90 -0.20 5.59
C THR A 123 -7.67 1.24 6.06
N GLY A 124 -7.63 1.49 7.38
CA GLY A 124 -7.37 2.83 7.89
C GLY A 124 -6.02 3.40 7.47
N TYR A 125 -4.98 2.57 7.48
CA TYR A 125 -3.66 2.96 7.01
C TYR A 125 -3.58 3.02 5.48
N MET A 126 -4.22 2.08 4.78
CA MET A 126 -4.37 2.13 3.31
C MET A 126 -4.97 3.45 2.85
N LEU A 127 -6.04 3.94 3.52
CA LEU A 127 -6.66 5.22 3.19
C LEU A 127 -5.71 6.40 3.38
N SER A 128 -4.86 6.36 4.41
CA SER A 128 -3.80 7.38 4.59
C SER A 128 -2.78 7.32 3.44
N VAL A 129 -2.37 6.13 3.00
CA VAL A 129 -1.49 5.96 1.82
C VAL A 129 -2.17 6.51 0.55
N LYS A 130 -3.45 6.20 0.34
CA LYS A 130 -4.26 6.70 -0.78
C LYS A 130 -4.34 8.22 -0.81
N GLN A 131 -4.45 8.87 0.35
CA GLN A 131 -4.41 10.33 0.43
C GLN A 131 -3.08 10.91 -0.03
N VAL A 132 -1.96 10.25 0.30
CA VAL A 132 -0.63 10.65 -0.19
C VAL A 132 -0.53 10.44 -1.69
N TYR A 133 -0.93 9.27 -2.19
CA TYR A 133 -1.00 8.98 -3.63
C TYR A 133 -1.78 10.06 -4.40
N ASN A 134 -2.99 10.39 -3.95
CA ASN A 134 -3.82 11.43 -4.56
C ASN A 134 -3.18 12.81 -4.49
N SER A 135 -2.49 13.14 -3.38
CA SER A 135 -1.76 14.40 -3.27
C SER A 135 -0.61 14.48 -4.27
N LEU A 136 0.12 13.39 -4.47
CA LEU A 136 1.24 13.32 -5.40
C LEU A 136 0.74 13.42 -6.85
N ILE A 137 -0.39 12.79 -7.18
CA ILE A 137 -1.07 12.96 -8.47
C ILE A 137 -1.48 14.42 -8.70
N LYS A 138 -2.04 15.11 -7.70
CA LYS A 138 -2.39 16.54 -7.84
C LYS A 138 -1.17 17.43 -8.11
N PHE A 139 -0.05 17.12 -7.46
CA PHE A 139 1.21 17.84 -7.62
C PHE A 139 1.88 17.56 -8.97
N ASN A 140 2.09 16.28 -9.29
CA ASN A 140 2.89 15.82 -10.43
C ASN A 140 2.07 15.44 -11.67
N LYS A 141 0.75 15.57 -11.62
CA LYS A 141 -0.26 15.19 -12.64
C LYS A 141 -0.38 13.68 -12.90
N HIS A 142 0.72 12.95 -12.86
CA HIS A 142 0.76 11.48 -12.93
C HIS A 142 1.85 10.94 -11.99
N LEU A 143 1.80 9.63 -11.74
CA LEU A 143 2.89 8.89 -11.07
C LEU A 143 3.51 7.81 -11.96
N ASN A 144 3.29 7.92 -13.27
CA ASN A 144 4.07 7.24 -14.29
C ASN A 144 5.47 7.89 -14.40
N ILE A 145 6.23 7.85 -13.32
CA ILE A 145 7.60 8.31 -13.17
C ILE A 145 8.39 7.23 -12.42
N TYR A 146 9.72 7.30 -12.47
CA TYR A 146 10.56 6.36 -11.75
C TYR A 146 11.13 6.96 -10.47
N PHE A 147 11.53 6.11 -9.53
CA PHE A 147 12.09 6.55 -8.26
C PHE A 147 13.35 7.42 -8.38
N PRO A 148 14.26 7.23 -9.36
CA PRO A 148 15.38 8.15 -9.58
C PRO A 148 14.96 9.60 -9.90
N ASP A 149 13.77 9.82 -10.47
CA ASP A 149 13.26 11.16 -10.78
C ASP A 149 12.80 11.90 -9.52
N ILE A 150 12.58 11.18 -8.42
CA ILE A 150 12.26 11.74 -7.10
C ILE A 150 13.57 12.00 -6.35
N ASP A 151 14.25 13.09 -6.73
CA ASP A 151 15.47 13.55 -6.07
C ASP A 151 15.17 14.57 -4.93
N THR A 152 16.22 15.13 -4.32
CA THR A 152 16.04 16.14 -3.27
C THR A 152 15.40 17.44 -3.77
N ALA A 153 15.60 17.81 -5.04
CA ALA A 153 15.02 19.01 -5.61
C ALA A 153 13.51 18.82 -5.86
N TRP A 154 13.11 17.65 -6.36
CA TRP A 154 11.73 17.22 -6.49
C TRP A 154 11.02 17.22 -5.13
N LEU A 155 11.66 16.66 -4.10
CA LEU A 155 11.12 16.67 -2.72
C LEU A 155 10.89 18.10 -2.21
N ARG A 156 11.83 19.03 -2.44
CA ARG A 156 11.66 20.44 -2.06
C ARG A 156 10.53 21.12 -2.82
N LYS A 157 10.37 20.84 -4.13
CA LYS A 157 9.25 21.35 -4.92
C LYS A 157 7.90 20.86 -4.38
N TYR A 158 7.81 19.57 -4.03
CA TYR A 158 6.60 19.01 -3.44
C TYR A 158 6.30 19.62 -2.06
N GLU A 159 7.32 19.80 -1.22
CA GLU A 159 7.21 20.49 0.08
C GLU A 159 6.67 21.92 -0.08
N THR A 160 7.25 22.72 -0.99
CA THR A 160 6.80 24.09 -1.28
C THR A 160 5.36 24.11 -1.78
N TRP A 161 4.99 23.20 -2.68
CA TRP A 161 3.63 23.09 -3.18
C TRP A 161 2.63 22.72 -2.07
N LEU A 162 3.01 21.86 -1.12
CA LEU A 162 2.14 21.55 0.02
C LEU A 162 1.92 22.77 0.91
N ARG A 163 2.97 23.56 1.16
CA ARG A 163 2.86 24.80 1.95
C ARG A 163 2.01 25.85 1.22
N SER A 164 2.14 26.00 -0.09
CA SER A 164 1.30 26.93 -0.87
C SER A 164 -0.19 26.51 -0.88
N ASN A 165 -0.48 25.23 -0.67
CA ASN A 165 -1.83 24.70 -0.48
C ASN A 165 -2.29 24.72 1.00
N ASN A 166 -1.61 25.48 1.88
CA ASN A 166 -1.94 25.63 3.30
C ASN A 166 -2.02 24.30 4.07
N ILE A 167 -1.25 23.29 3.65
CA ILE A 167 -1.16 22.02 4.37
C ILE A 167 -0.31 22.22 5.62
N LYS A 168 -0.84 21.83 6.79
CA LYS A 168 -0.15 21.93 8.08
C LYS A 168 1.15 21.12 8.12
N GLU A 169 2.17 21.62 8.82
CA GLU A 169 3.53 21.06 8.81
C GLU A 169 3.57 19.57 9.20
N ASN A 170 2.84 19.18 10.26
CA ASN A 170 2.73 17.77 10.66
C ASN A 170 2.08 16.88 9.60
N THR A 171 1.11 17.40 8.83
CA THR A 171 0.49 16.68 7.72
C THR A 171 1.48 16.52 6.56
N ILE A 172 2.30 17.54 6.29
CA ILE A 172 3.43 17.45 5.33
C ILE A 172 4.38 16.33 5.78
N GLY A 173 4.78 16.33 7.06
CA GLY A 173 5.63 15.27 7.64
C GLY A 173 5.04 13.86 7.52
N ILE A 174 3.72 13.70 7.67
CA ILE A 174 3.04 12.41 7.41
C ILE A 174 3.17 12.01 5.95
N ARG A 175 2.90 12.92 5.00
CA ARG A 175 3.00 12.63 3.55
C ARG A 175 4.41 12.20 3.16
N PHE A 176 5.43 12.90 3.67
CA PHE A 176 6.84 12.57 3.40
C PHE A 176 7.27 11.25 4.04
N ARG A 177 6.80 10.92 5.25
CA ARG A 177 7.08 9.60 5.86
C ARG A 177 6.46 8.46 5.04
N THR A 178 5.26 8.64 4.52
CA THR A 178 4.62 7.65 3.64
C THR A 178 5.38 7.51 2.33
N LEU A 179 5.74 8.62 1.66
CA LEU A 179 6.55 8.57 0.44
C LEU A 179 7.90 7.88 0.67
N ARG A 180 8.55 8.17 1.81
CA ARG A 180 9.78 7.50 2.23
C ARG A 180 9.59 5.99 2.43
N ALA A 181 8.47 5.57 3.03
CA ALA A 181 8.17 4.15 3.20
C ALA A 181 7.97 3.45 1.85
N ILE A 182 7.28 4.09 0.89
CA ILE A 182 7.14 3.58 -0.48
C ILE A 182 8.49 3.49 -1.19
N TYR A 183 9.35 4.49 -1.05
CA TYR A 183 10.70 4.47 -1.61
C TYR A 183 11.54 3.33 -1.01
N ASN A 184 11.49 3.14 0.31
CA ASN A 184 12.17 2.03 0.98
C ASN A 184 11.66 0.67 0.49
N LEU A 185 10.35 0.52 0.31
CA LEU A 185 9.76 -0.69 -0.27
C LEU A 185 10.28 -0.95 -1.68
N ALA A 186 10.43 0.10 -2.49
CA ALA A 186 10.99 -0.02 -3.83
C ALA A 186 12.46 -0.45 -3.83
N ILE A 187 13.24 -0.03 -2.82
CA ILE A 187 14.62 -0.50 -2.63
C ILE A 187 14.62 -1.98 -2.22
N GLU A 188 13.77 -2.36 -1.26
CA GLU A 188 13.64 -3.75 -0.78
C GLU A 188 13.23 -4.71 -1.91
N GLU A 189 12.31 -4.28 -2.78
CA GLU A 189 11.88 -5.03 -3.96
C GLU A 189 12.87 -4.94 -5.15
N ASN A 190 14.04 -4.33 -4.97
CA ASN A 190 15.07 -4.12 -6.02
C ASN A 190 14.56 -3.36 -7.27
N ILE A 191 13.54 -2.51 -7.10
CA ILE A 191 12.98 -1.65 -8.16
C ILE A 191 13.89 -0.44 -8.41
N VAL A 192 14.54 0.07 -7.37
CA VAL A 192 15.48 1.19 -7.43
C VAL A 192 16.69 0.92 -6.56
N LYS A 193 17.88 1.32 -7.03
CA LYS A 193 19.12 1.20 -6.26
C LYS A 193 19.15 2.21 -5.11
N ALA A 194 19.74 1.80 -3.98
CA ALA A 194 19.86 2.63 -2.78
C ALA A 194 20.73 3.89 -2.95
N GLU A 195 21.47 4.02 -4.06
CA GLU A 195 22.24 5.22 -4.44
C GLU A 195 21.34 6.40 -4.82
N TYR A 196 20.16 6.13 -5.40
CA TYR A 196 19.19 7.16 -5.78
C TYR A 196 18.35 7.66 -4.60
N TYR A 197 18.51 7.08 -3.41
CA TYR A 197 17.66 7.36 -2.26
C TYR A 197 17.78 8.81 -1.73
N PRO A 198 16.77 9.68 -1.93
CA PRO A 198 16.89 11.11 -1.66
C PRO A 198 16.81 11.45 -0.16
N PHE A 199 16.19 10.58 0.65
CA PHE A 199 15.96 10.82 2.07
C PHE A 199 17.21 10.62 2.95
N LYS A 200 18.35 10.19 2.37
CA LYS A 200 19.67 10.31 3.01
C LYS A 200 20.01 11.79 3.25
N LYS A 201 19.79 12.62 2.22
CA LYS A 201 20.06 14.06 2.20
C LYS A 201 18.86 14.87 2.71
N TYR A 202 17.65 14.52 2.29
CA TYR A 202 16.42 15.19 2.72
C TYR A 202 15.95 14.66 4.08
N LYS A 203 16.08 15.48 5.14
CA LYS A 203 15.66 15.10 6.50
C LYS A 203 14.17 15.38 6.71
N VAL A 204 13.36 14.31 6.78
CA VAL A 204 11.92 14.40 7.05
C VAL A 204 11.62 14.90 8.48
N SER A 205 12.57 14.77 9.42
CA SER A 205 12.42 15.24 10.81
C SER A 205 12.19 16.74 10.92
N LYS A 206 12.61 17.54 9.93
CA LYS A 206 12.34 19.00 9.91
C LYS A 206 10.86 19.33 9.71
N LEU A 207 10.07 18.39 9.18
CA LEU A 207 8.65 18.56 8.88
C LEU A 207 7.80 18.20 10.09
N HIS A 208 8.09 18.86 11.21
CA HIS A 208 7.43 18.63 12.48
C HIS A 208 7.20 19.96 13.18
N GLU A 209 6.02 20.10 13.76
CA GLU A 209 5.63 21.23 14.58
C GLU A 209 5.03 20.70 15.88
N GLU A 210 5.48 21.21 17.02
CA GLU A 210 4.91 20.82 18.30
C GLU A 210 3.44 21.24 18.37
N THR A 211 2.57 20.28 18.67
CA THR A 211 1.15 20.56 18.85
C THR A 211 0.91 21.00 20.30
N ALA A 212 0.20 22.11 20.48
CA ALA A 212 -0.23 22.56 21.80
C ALA A 212 -0.91 21.43 22.60
N LYS A 213 -0.60 21.35 23.90
CA LYS A 213 -1.19 20.37 24.81
C LYS A 213 -2.68 20.65 24.96
N ARG A 214 -3.53 19.69 24.57
CA ARG A 214 -5.00 19.78 24.64
C ARG A 214 -5.59 19.12 25.89
N ALA A 215 -4.77 18.93 26.93
CA ALA A 215 -5.27 18.33 28.16
C ALA A 215 -6.12 19.36 28.91
N ILE A 216 -7.31 18.94 29.34
CA ILE A 216 -8.20 19.74 30.18
C ILE A 216 -8.02 19.36 31.65
N THR A 217 -8.37 20.28 32.56
CA THR A 217 -8.23 20.08 34.01
C THR A 217 -9.29 19.11 34.54
N LYS A 218 -9.10 18.59 35.77
CA LYS A 218 -10.10 17.73 36.41
C LYS A 218 -11.40 18.50 36.68
N GLU A 219 -11.27 19.77 37.00
CA GLU A 219 -12.35 20.73 37.18
C GLU A 219 -13.18 20.86 35.91
N ASP A 220 -12.53 21.02 34.75
CA ASP A 220 -13.20 21.10 33.45
C ASP A 220 -13.86 19.78 33.05
N ILE A 221 -13.23 18.65 33.36
CA ILE A 221 -13.85 17.33 33.18
C ILE A 221 -15.14 17.27 33.99
N ASN A 222 -15.10 17.63 35.28
CA ASN A 222 -16.28 17.63 36.14
C ASN A 222 -17.40 18.50 35.59
N LYS A 223 -17.10 19.70 35.04
CA LYS A 223 -18.10 20.56 34.38
C LYS A 223 -18.81 19.84 33.22
N VAL A 224 -18.06 19.10 32.40
CA VAL A 224 -18.65 18.31 31.30
C VAL A 224 -19.52 17.18 31.85
N LEU A 225 -19.04 16.45 32.87
CA LEU A 225 -19.78 15.34 33.48
C LEU A 225 -21.09 15.81 34.12
N SER A 226 -21.09 16.98 34.76
CA SER A 226 -22.26 17.57 35.42
C SER A 226 -23.22 18.29 34.48
N TYR A 227 -22.85 18.50 33.22
CA TYR A 227 -23.68 19.22 32.24
C TYR A 227 -25.04 18.55 32.08
N GLN A 228 -26.11 19.29 32.37
CA GLN A 228 -27.49 18.79 32.31
C GLN A 228 -28.11 19.10 30.95
N SER A 229 -28.70 18.07 30.33
CA SER A 229 -29.47 18.24 29.10
C SER A 229 -30.52 17.15 29.00
N SER A 230 -31.76 17.56 28.77
CA SER A 230 -32.88 16.67 28.46
C SER A 230 -32.83 16.14 27.03
N ASN A 231 -32.02 16.73 26.15
CA ASN A 231 -31.90 16.31 24.76
C ASN A 231 -31.05 15.03 24.65
N PRO A 232 -31.60 13.90 24.18
CA PRO A 232 -30.85 12.65 24.04
C PRO A 232 -29.63 12.76 23.13
N PHE A 233 -29.69 13.63 22.10
CA PHE A 233 -28.58 13.86 21.17
C PHE A 233 -27.42 14.64 21.78
N THR A 234 -27.65 15.33 22.90
CA THR A 234 -26.61 16.01 23.69
C THR A 234 -26.15 15.11 24.84
N ARG A 235 -27.07 14.35 25.44
CA ARG A 235 -26.79 13.44 26.55
C ARG A 235 -25.86 12.28 26.17
N LEU A 236 -26.10 11.65 25.01
CA LEU A 236 -25.27 10.54 24.53
C LEU A 236 -23.78 10.92 24.39
N PRO A 237 -23.40 12.02 23.72
CA PRO A 237 -22.00 12.47 23.69
C PRO A 237 -21.34 12.60 25.06
N ILE A 238 -22.04 13.18 26.05
CA ILE A 238 -21.50 13.36 27.41
C ILE A 238 -21.35 12.01 28.10
N ASP A 239 -22.31 11.10 27.95
CA ASP A 239 -22.24 9.77 28.55
C ASP A 239 -21.12 8.93 27.95
N LEU A 240 -20.94 8.99 26.63
CA LEU A 240 -19.81 8.35 25.94
C LEU A 240 -18.46 8.93 26.38
N PHE A 241 -18.38 10.25 26.57
CA PHE A 241 -17.19 10.90 27.15
C PHE A 241 -16.94 10.46 28.59
N THR A 242 -18.00 10.38 29.41
CA THR A 242 -17.95 9.93 30.81
C THR A 242 -17.43 8.50 30.90
N PHE A 243 -18.00 7.59 30.11
CA PHE A 243 -17.54 6.21 30.05
C PHE A 243 -16.08 6.13 29.60
N SER A 244 -15.71 6.89 28.55
CA SER A 244 -14.33 6.97 28.08
C SER A 244 -13.38 7.36 29.20
N TYR A 245 -13.69 8.41 29.97
CA TYR A 245 -12.87 8.88 31.09
C TYR A 245 -12.71 7.82 32.18
N PHE A 246 -13.81 7.24 32.66
CA PHE A 246 -13.78 6.25 33.75
C PHE A 246 -13.18 4.90 33.34
N MET A 247 -13.22 4.55 32.05
CA MET A 247 -12.64 3.32 31.51
C MET A 247 -11.28 3.54 30.86
N GLY A 248 -10.43 4.33 31.52
CA GLY A 248 -9.01 4.48 31.18
C GLY A 248 -8.75 5.21 29.87
N GLY A 249 -9.65 6.11 29.46
CA GLY A 249 -9.54 6.85 28.21
C GLY A 249 -9.75 5.98 26.97
N ILE A 250 -10.64 4.98 27.04
CA ILE A 250 -10.97 4.14 25.88
C ILE A 250 -11.40 5.03 24.71
N ASN A 251 -10.85 4.78 23.52
CA ASN A 251 -11.18 5.60 22.35
C ASN A 251 -12.59 5.28 21.83
N PHE A 252 -13.14 6.19 21.04
CA PHE A 252 -14.48 6.07 20.51
C PHE A 252 -14.70 4.80 19.66
N VAL A 253 -13.72 4.40 18.85
CA VAL A 253 -13.85 3.25 17.96
C VAL A 253 -13.92 1.96 18.76
N ASP A 254 -13.00 1.74 19.69
CA ASP A 254 -12.97 0.57 20.56
C ASP A 254 -14.27 0.50 21.39
N MET A 255 -14.72 1.65 21.94
CA MET A 255 -15.99 1.76 22.67
C MET A 255 -17.20 1.40 21.82
N ALA A 256 -17.23 1.79 20.53
CA ALA A 256 -18.32 1.47 19.62
C ALA A 256 -18.51 -0.03 19.35
N TYR A 257 -17.47 -0.83 19.62
CA TYR A 257 -17.47 -2.28 19.39
C TYR A 257 -17.61 -3.10 20.67
N LEU A 258 -17.71 -2.46 21.84
CA LEU A 258 -17.90 -3.19 23.07
C LEU A 258 -19.26 -3.89 23.06
N THR A 259 -19.28 -5.18 23.42
CA THR A 259 -20.47 -6.00 23.62
C THR A 259 -20.57 -6.44 25.07
N LYS A 260 -21.69 -7.08 25.42
CA LYS A 260 -21.91 -7.68 26.75
C LYS A 260 -20.82 -8.71 27.10
N ASP A 261 -20.31 -9.44 26.11
CA ASP A 261 -19.22 -10.42 26.27
C ASP A 261 -17.88 -9.82 26.68
N ASN A 262 -17.70 -8.50 26.50
CA ASN A 262 -16.51 -7.82 26.98
C ASN A 262 -16.51 -7.60 28.50
N ILE A 263 -17.59 -7.94 29.19
CA ILE A 263 -17.70 -7.79 30.64
C ILE A 263 -17.56 -9.17 31.30
N ILE A 264 -16.47 -9.38 32.02
CA ILE A 264 -16.15 -10.63 32.71
C ILE A 264 -15.72 -10.29 34.14
N ASP A 265 -16.36 -10.88 35.14
CA ASP A 265 -16.05 -10.69 36.57
C ASP A 265 -15.95 -9.21 36.99
N ASN A 266 -16.93 -8.40 36.57
CA ASN A 266 -16.96 -6.95 36.80
C ASN A 266 -15.75 -6.18 36.21
N ARG A 267 -15.15 -6.71 35.14
CA ARG A 267 -14.06 -6.08 34.40
C ARG A 267 -14.43 -5.92 32.93
N LEU A 268 -14.01 -4.81 32.36
CA LEU A 268 -14.02 -4.60 30.92
C LEU A 268 -12.75 -5.20 30.31
N ILE A 269 -12.93 -6.17 29.41
CA ILE A 269 -11.88 -6.90 28.72
C ILE A 269 -12.06 -6.75 27.21
N TYR A 270 -11.09 -6.12 26.54
CA TYR A 270 -11.12 -5.95 25.08
C TYR A 270 -9.70 -5.85 24.51
N SER A 271 -9.55 -6.21 23.23
CA SER A 271 -8.32 -6.00 22.47
C SER A 271 -8.40 -4.71 21.68
N ARG A 272 -7.46 -3.79 21.92
CA ARG A 272 -7.42 -2.48 21.26
C ARG A 272 -7.26 -2.63 19.75
N ARG A 273 -8.20 -2.12 18.95
CA ARG A 273 -8.20 -2.34 17.50
C ARG A 273 -6.97 -1.78 16.78
N LYS A 274 -6.40 -0.69 17.29
CA LYS A 274 -5.22 -0.05 16.68
C LYS A 274 -3.90 -0.78 16.96
N THR A 275 -3.75 -1.37 18.15
CA THR A 275 -2.46 -1.89 18.64
C THR A 275 -2.50 -3.36 19.04
N SER A 276 -3.66 -4.00 18.93
CA SER A 276 -3.94 -5.38 19.35
C SER A 276 -3.61 -5.70 20.82
N LYS A 277 -3.34 -4.68 21.63
CA LYS A 277 -3.02 -4.85 23.05
C LYS A 277 -4.30 -5.20 23.80
N LEU A 278 -4.24 -6.27 24.59
CA LEU A 278 -5.31 -6.66 25.50
C LEU A 278 -5.37 -5.68 26.68
N ILE A 279 -6.55 -5.13 26.93
CA ILE A 279 -6.85 -4.23 28.03
C ILE A 279 -7.81 -4.94 28.98
N LYS A 280 -7.52 -4.86 30.29
CA LYS A 280 -8.35 -5.44 31.36
C LYS A 280 -8.50 -4.42 32.48
N LEU A 281 -9.66 -3.79 32.61
CA LEU A 281 -9.91 -2.73 33.60
C LEU A 281 -11.11 -3.09 34.49
N PRO A 282 -11.04 -2.89 35.81
CA PRO A 282 -12.22 -3.02 36.66
C PRO A 282 -13.27 -1.97 36.26
N LEU A 283 -14.53 -2.38 36.19
CA LEU A 283 -15.63 -1.46 35.90
C LEU A 283 -15.83 -0.49 37.08
N GLN A 284 -15.83 0.80 36.77
CA GLN A 284 -16.16 1.83 37.74
C GLN A 284 -17.67 1.92 37.93
N PRO A 285 -18.17 2.29 39.13
CA PRO A 285 -19.61 2.42 39.38
C PRO A 285 -20.34 3.27 38.34
N LYS A 286 -19.73 4.41 37.95
CA LYS A 286 -20.30 5.29 36.94
C LYS A 286 -20.34 4.66 35.53
N ALA A 287 -19.39 3.80 35.21
CA ALA A 287 -19.39 3.06 33.94
C ALA A 287 -20.51 2.00 33.92
N ILE A 288 -20.75 1.33 35.05
CA ILE A 288 -21.83 0.34 35.21
C ILE A 288 -23.19 1.00 35.03
N GLU A 289 -23.42 2.16 35.68
CA GLU A 289 -24.65 2.95 35.49
C GLU A 289 -24.94 3.24 34.01
N LEU A 290 -23.91 3.66 33.26
CA LEU A 290 -24.06 3.97 31.84
C LEU A 290 -24.31 2.73 30.98
N ILE A 291 -23.66 1.61 31.29
CA ILE A 291 -23.93 0.34 30.62
C ILE A 291 -25.40 -0.06 30.80
N HIS A 292 -25.94 0.04 32.02
CA HIS A 292 -27.34 -0.26 32.28
C HIS A 292 -28.29 0.73 31.61
N LYS A 293 -27.96 2.02 31.62
CA LYS A 293 -28.78 3.07 30.97
C LYS A 293 -28.99 2.83 29.48
N TYR A 294 -27.97 2.31 28.79
CA TYR A 294 -28.01 2.06 27.35
C TYR A 294 -28.23 0.58 27.00
N ALA A 295 -28.52 -0.26 28.00
CA ALA A 295 -28.78 -1.67 27.78
C ALA A 295 -30.01 -1.85 26.90
N ASP A 296 -29.84 -2.60 25.83
CA ASP A 296 -30.88 -2.93 24.87
C ASP A 296 -30.85 -4.46 24.66
N PRO A 297 -31.97 -5.19 24.86
CA PRO A 297 -32.04 -6.62 24.60
C PRO A 297 -31.74 -7.00 23.15
N ASP A 298 -32.14 -6.15 22.21
CA ASP A 298 -32.06 -6.40 20.76
C ASP A 298 -30.74 -5.91 20.15
N ASN A 299 -29.93 -5.19 20.93
CA ASN A 299 -28.62 -4.70 20.52
C ASN A 299 -27.48 -5.40 21.29
N PRO A 300 -26.57 -6.11 20.60
CA PRO A 300 -25.45 -6.78 21.28
C PRO A 300 -24.38 -5.79 21.81
N TYR A 301 -24.35 -4.56 21.31
CA TYR A 301 -23.37 -3.54 21.70
C TYR A 301 -23.77 -2.84 23.01
N LEU A 302 -22.79 -2.42 23.81
CA LEU A 302 -23.02 -1.71 25.07
C LEU A 302 -23.59 -0.28 24.87
N PHE A 303 -23.37 0.32 23.71
CA PHE A 303 -23.80 1.67 23.39
C PHE A 303 -24.50 1.72 22.02
N PRO A 304 -25.47 2.62 21.82
CA PRO A 304 -26.26 2.74 20.58
C PRO A 304 -25.48 3.41 19.42
N ILE A 305 -24.19 3.08 19.28
CA ILE A 305 -23.33 3.54 18.18
C ILE A 305 -23.51 2.59 16.98
N LEU A 306 -23.39 1.29 17.23
CA LEU A 306 -23.65 0.21 16.28
C LEU A 306 -24.93 -0.55 16.66
N SER A 307 -25.40 -1.39 15.74
CA SER A 307 -26.57 -2.26 15.91
C SER A 307 -26.47 -3.45 14.95
N THR A 308 -27.38 -4.41 15.06
CA THR A 308 -27.49 -5.61 14.19
C THR A 308 -27.68 -5.28 12.70
N PHE A 309 -28.10 -4.05 12.38
CA PHE A 309 -28.15 -3.53 11.00
C PHE A 309 -26.76 -3.40 10.37
N HIS A 310 -25.74 -3.10 11.16
CA HIS A 310 -24.38 -2.81 10.68
C HIS A 310 -23.56 -4.10 10.55
N LYS A 311 -23.84 -4.87 9.50
CA LYS A 311 -23.24 -6.20 9.28
C LYS A 311 -21.87 -6.13 8.62
N THR A 312 -21.72 -5.29 7.59
CA THR A 312 -20.46 -5.22 6.83
C THR A 312 -19.47 -4.27 7.48
N GLU A 313 -18.18 -4.52 7.25
CA GLU A 313 -17.10 -3.66 7.76
C GLU A 313 -17.25 -2.19 7.26
N GLN A 314 -17.70 -2.01 6.01
CA GLN A 314 -17.95 -0.70 5.44
C GLN A 314 -19.12 0.02 6.12
N GLN A 315 -20.23 -0.69 6.38
CA GLN A 315 -21.38 -0.13 7.09
C GLN A 315 -20.98 0.33 8.50
N GLN A 316 -20.25 -0.51 9.24
CA GLN A 316 -19.78 -0.17 10.58
C GLN A 316 -18.84 1.03 10.57
N ARG A 317 -17.86 1.09 9.66
CA ARG A 317 -16.96 2.24 9.51
C ARG A 317 -17.73 3.52 9.21
N ASN A 318 -18.63 3.50 8.22
CA ASN A 318 -19.43 4.66 7.85
C ASN A 318 -20.28 5.15 9.03
N ARG A 319 -20.89 4.22 9.78
CA ARG A 319 -21.67 4.54 10.98
C ARG A 319 -20.79 5.18 12.05
N ILE A 320 -19.67 4.56 12.40
CA ILE A 320 -18.75 5.08 13.42
C ILE A 320 -18.26 6.47 13.03
N HIS A 321 -17.87 6.68 11.76
CA HIS A 321 -17.46 7.99 11.26
C HIS A 321 -18.58 9.05 11.37
N LYS A 322 -19.82 8.68 11.04
CA LYS A 322 -20.96 9.59 11.17
C LYS A 322 -21.24 9.95 12.63
N VAL A 323 -21.26 8.96 13.52
CA VAL A 323 -21.57 9.17 14.94
C VAL A 323 -20.45 9.94 15.65
N ILE A 324 -19.18 9.58 15.43
CA ILE A 324 -18.06 10.28 16.06
C ILE A 324 -18.01 11.76 15.66
N SER A 325 -18.34 12.08 14.39
CA SER A 325 -18.44 13.47 13.94
C SER A 325 -19.49 14.22 14.76
N LYS A 326 -20.69 13.66 14.90
CA LYS A 326 -21.77 14.28 15.68
C LYS A 326 -21.44 14.40 17.16
N VAL A 327 -20.83 13.38 17.75
CA VAL A 327 -20.36 13.41 19.14
C VAL A 327 -19.34 14.51 19.36
N ASN A 328 -18.34 14.62 18.47
CA ASN A 328 -17.33 15.67 18.56
C ASN A 328 -17.92 17.07 18.38
N ASP A 329 -18.85 17.25 17.43
CA ASP A 329 -19.51 18.55 17.20
C ASP A 329 -20.29 18.99 18.45
N ARG A 330 -21.00 18.06 19.09
CA ARG A 330 -21.77 18.33 20.32
C ARG A 330 -20.87 18.61 21.52
N LEU A 331 -19.84 17.79 21.74
CA LEU A 331 -18.87 18.04 22.81
C LEU A 331 -18.14 19.37 22.62
N LYS A 332 -17.86 19.77 21.37
CA LYS A 332 -17.29 21.09 21.06
C LYS A 332 -18.26 22.22 21.38
N ALA A 333 -19.56 22.06 21.10
CA ALA A 333 -20.58 23.05 21.47
C ALA A 333 -20.69 23.19 23.00
N ILE A 334 -20.75 22.07 23.73
CA ILE A 334 -20.76 22.06 25.20
C ILE A 334 -19.50 22.73 25.75
N GLY A 335 -18.32 22.41 25.19
CA GLY A 335 -17.06 23.04 25.59
C GLY A 335 -17.09 24.56 25.43
N LYS A 336 -17.70 25.08 24.36
CA LYS A 336 -17.89 26.52 24.17
C LYS A 336 -18.84 27.13 25.21
N GLU A 337 -19.97 26.48 25.49
CA GLU A 337 -20.94 26.95 26.50
C GLU A 337 -20.34 26.97 27.90
N LEU A 338 -19.49 25.99 28.22
CA LEU A 338 -18.79 25.87 29.49
C LEU A 338 -17.48 26.70 29.57
N ASN A 339 -17.15 27.44 28.50
CA ASN A 339 -15.90 28.21 28.38
C ASN A 339 -14.64 27.36 28.68
N LEU A 340 -14.58 26.15 28.12
CA LEU A 340 -13.43 25.26 28.23
C LEU A 340 -12.34 25.67 27.21
N PRO A 341 -11.05 25.43 27.52
CA PRO A 341 -9.92 25.84 26.68
C PRO A 341 -9.84 25.13 25.30
#